data_AF-A0A8R2NWQ4-F1
#
_entry.id   AF-A0A8R2NWQ4-F1
#
_cell.length_a   1.000
_cell.length_b   1.000
_cell.length_c   1.000
_cell.angle_alpha   90.00
_cell.angle_beta   90.00
_cell.angle_gamma   90.00
#
_symmetry.space_group_name_H-M   'P 1'
#
loop_
_entity.id
_entity.type
_entity.pdbx_description
1 polymer ?
#
loop_
_entity_poly.entity_id
_entity_poly.type
_entity_poly.pdbx_seq_one_letter_code
_entity_poly.pdbx_strand_id
1 'polypeptide(L)'
;MSENRLNGLAMLAVHRNVKDEIIDNELETNFRSNDIGLFTNCTLTDADKKLVLRNVWVPNVNYEFPLLEKYKARGLKFQYKWFTEFNWLVYSEIKQGVFCKYCLLFAKYGGIGGQPLGQLVSTAFSNWKKAKETFRNHSKLKYHLSSVLDADHFLTILDHKQVTIIEKLVTNRTEQIKLNRSRLIPIIECVILCGQQEIALRGHRDSGKINGNY
;
A
#
# COMPACT_ATOMS: atom_id res chain seq x y z
N MET A 1 65.08 39.56 44.08
CA MET A 1 63.98 40.56 44.17
C MET A 1 63.14 40.39 42.91
N SER A 2 62.40 39.28 42.84
CA SER A 2 61.02 39.08 43.31
C SER A 2 60.00 39.50 42.26
N GLU A 3 59.63 38.52 41.43
CA GLU A 3 58.38 38.48 40.67
C GLU A 3 57.18 38.68 41.60
N ASN A 4 56.18 39.43 41.15
CA ASN A 4 54.83 39.35 41.71
C ASN A 4 53.79 39.51 40.60
N ARG A 5 52.91 38.50 40.51
CA ARG A 5 51.69 38.48 39.70
C ARG A 5 50.66 39.44 40.31
N LEU A 6 49.79 40.00 39.48
CA LEU A 6 48.41 40.31 39.88
C LEU A 6 47.47 40.09 38.69
N ASN A 7 46.46 39.25 38.95
CA ASN A 7 45.34 38.86 38.11
C ASN A 7 44.35 40.02 37.90
N GLY A 8 43.45 39.90 36.91
CA GLY A 8 42.15 40.59 36.98
C GLY A 8 41.41 40.71 35.65
N LEU A 9 40.28 40.02 35.54
CA LEU A 9 39.32 40.12 34.44
C LEU A 9 38.80 41.56 34.29
N ALA A 10 38.72 42.04 33.04
CA ALA A 10 37.76 43.07 32.64
C ALA A 10 37.20 42.70 31.26
N MET A 11 35.98 42.18 31.31
CA MET A 11 35.07 41.93 30.20
C MET A 11 34.66 43.27 29.56
N LEU A 12 35.14 43.55 28.35
CA LEU A 12 34.60 44.64 27.52
C LEU A 12 34.21 44.07 26.16
N ALA A 13 32.90 43.91 25.99
CA ALA A 13 32.25 43.50 24.76
C ALA A 13 32.48 44.55 23.67
N VAL A 14 33.26 44.20 22.64
CA VAL A 14 33.27 44.94 21.38
C VAL A 14 32.15 44.39 20.52
N HIS A 15 31.16 45.25 20.30
CA HIS A 15 30.06 45.09 19.35
C HIS A 15 30.52 44.43 18.04
N ARG A 16 30.05 43.20 17.78
CA ARG A 16 29.84 42.70 16.42
C ARG A 16 28.36 42.79 16.12
N ASN A 17 28.04 43.84 15.36
CA ASN A 17 26.79 43.97 14.63
C ASN A 17 26.83 42.91 13.53
N VAL A 18 26.16 41.79 13.75
CA VAL A 18 25.80 40.82 12.70
C VAL A 18 24.28 40.79 12.68
N LYS A 19 23.71 41.81 12.05
CA LYS A 19 22.35 41.81 11.53
C LYS A 19 22.47 42.02 10.03
N ASP A 20 22.99 41.00 9.34
CA ASP A 20 22.79 40.86 7.91
C ASP A 20 22.54 39.38 7.64
N GLU A 21 21.33 39.14 7.14
CA GLU A 21 20.90 38.07 6.22
C GLU A 21 21.33 36.64 6.58
N ILE A 22 20.39 35.87 7.16
CA ILE A 22 20.00 34.51 6.77
C ILE A 22 18.74 34.20 7.58
N ILE A 23 17.57 34.34 6.98
CA ILE A 23 16.49 33.35 7.16
C ILE A 23 15.86 33.21 5.78
N ASP A 24 16.25 32.13 5.13
CA ASP A 24 15.58 31.55 3.97
C ASP A 24 14.08 31.50 4.23
N ASN A 25 13.36 32.40 3.58
CA ASN A 25 11.92 32.27 3.41
C ASN A 25 11.70 31.29 2.25
N GLU A 26 12.17 30.05 2.43
CA GLU A 26 11.84 28.93 1.58
C GLU A 26 10.32 28.74 1.67
N LEU A 27 9.68 28.99 0.53
CA LEU A 27 8.25 28.83 0.28
C LEU A 27 7.64 27.75 1.18
N GLU A 28 6.81 28.17 2.13
CA GLU A 28 5.75 27.34 2.69
C GLU A 28 4.83 26.94 1.53
N THR A 29 5.23 25.86 0.87
CA THR A 29 4.44 25.19 -0.12
C THR A 29 3.22 24.63 0.61
N ASN A 30 2.12 25.37 0.53
CA ASN A 30 0.77 24.92 0.83
C ASN A 30 0.36 23.81 -0.15
N PHE A 31 1.17 22.75 -0.26
CA PHE A 31 0.81 21.55 -0.99
C PHE A 31 -0.43 20.99 -0.35
N ARG A 32 -1.42 20.67 -1.18
CA ARG A 32 -2.69 20.10 -0.73
C ARG A 32 -2.38 18.86 0.09
N SER A 33 -2.81 18.87 1.35
CA SER A 33 -2.68 17.73 2.25
C SER A 33 -3.23 16.48 1.56
N ASN A 34 -2.42 15.43 1.42
CA ASN A 34 -2.75 14.16 0.75
C ASN A 34 -2.84 14.21 -0.79
N ASP A 35 -2.07 15.09 -1.46
CA ASP A 35 -1.88 15.00 -2.91
C ASP A 35 -1.25 13.65 -3.30
N ILE A 36 -1.82 12.99 -4.32
CA ILE A 36 -1.38 11.66 -4.77
C ILE A 36 0.10 11.64 -5.22
N GLY A 37 0.62 12.78 -5.68
CA GLY A 37 2.00 12.96 -6.10
C GLY A 37 3.02 12.76 -4.99
N LEU A 38 2.63 12.92 -3.72
CA LEU A 38 3.48 12.67 -2.55
C LEU A 38 3.75 11.18 -2.34
N PHE A 39 2.87 10.31 -2.85
CA PHE A 39 2.95 8.85 -2.70
C PHE A 39 3.61 8.18 -3.92
N THR A 40 4.16 8.96 -4.85
CA THR A 40 4.86 8.44 -6.04
C THR A 40 6.30 8.07 -5.71
N ASN A 41 6.77 6.92 -6.21
CA ASN A 41 8.15 6.42 -6.03
C ASN A 41 8.60 6.22 -4.58
N CYS A 42 7.66 6.00 -3.66
CA CYS A 42 7.94 5.72 -2.25
C CYS A 42 7.43 4.32 -1.86
N THR A 43 8.02 3.74 -0.82
CA THR A 43 7.49 2.52 -0.22
C THR A 43 6.29 2.87 0.65
N LEU A 44 5.11 2.39 0.27
CA LEU A 44 3.85 2.76 0.93
C LEU A 44 3.50 1.78 2.06
N THR A 45 3.27 2.33 3.25
CA THR A 45 2.73 1.59 4.38
C THR A 45 1.23 1.35 4.21
N ASP A 46 0.65 0.45 5.01
CA ASP A 46 -0.79 0.21 4.98
C ASP A 46 -1.60 1.43 5.46
N ALA A 47 -1.01 2.28 6.32
CA ALA A 47 -1.60 3.57 6.68
C ALA A 47 -1.67 4.52 5.48
N ASP A 48 -0.62 4.58 4.66
CA ASP A 48 -0.57 5.41 3.45
C ASP A 48 -1.59 4.92 2.41
N LYS A 49 -1.68 3.61 2.20
CA LYS A 49 -2.69 3.01 1.31
C LYS A 49 -4.10 3.38 1.76
N LYS A 50 -4.39 3.29 3.07
CA LYS A 50 -5.68 3.69 3.63
C LYS A 50 -5.96 5.17 3.41
N LEU A 51 -4.96 6.03 3.62
CA LEU A 51 -5.05 7.46 3.42
C LEU A 51 -5.38 7.80 1.96
N VAL A 52 -4.68 7.21 1.00
CA VAL A 52 -4.92 7.41 -0.43
C VAL A 52 -6.29 6.85 -0.87
N LEU A 53 -6.73 5.73 -0.31
CA LEU A 53 -8.03 5.16 -0.71
C LEU A 53 -9.23 5.94 -0.16
N ARG A 54 -9.12 6.56 1.02
CA ARG A 54 -10.25 7.24 1.69
C ARG A 54 -10.20 8.77 1.61
N ASN A 55 -9.01 9.34 1.78
CA ASN A 55 -8.82 10.76 2.07
C ASN A 55 -7.82 11.43 1.10
N VAL A 56 -7.67 10.87 -0.10
CA VAL A 56 -6.85 11.52 -1.13
C VAL A 56 -7.45 12.87 -1.51
N TRP A 57 -6.59 13.85 -1.72
CA TRP A 57 -7.04 15.16 -2.18
C TRP A 57 -7.65 15.05 -3.58
N VAL A 58 -8.84 15.63 -3.74
CA VAL A 58 -9.53 15.75 -5.02
C VAL A 58 -9.85 17.22 -5.26
N PRO A 59 -9.51 17.79 -6.42
CA PRO A 59 -9.91 19.15 -6.78
C PRO A 59 -11.43 19.32 -6.68
N ASN A 60 -11.88 20.52 -6.30
CA ASN A 60 -13.31 20.83 -6.32
C ASN A 60 -13.81 21.05 -7.76
N VAL A 61 -15.14 21.08 -7.97
CA VAL A 61 -15.76 21.23 -9.31
C VAL A 61 -15.35 22.54 -9.99
N ASN A 62 -15.11 23.60 -9.21
CA ASN A 62 -14.75 24.93 -9.68
C ASN A 62 -13.23 25.11 -9.81
N TYR A 63 -12.43 24.05 -9.60
CA TYR A 63 -10.98 24.14 -9.64
C TYR A 63 -10.51 24.40 -11.08
N GLU A 64 -9.70 25.44 -11.23
CA GLU A 64 -9.12 25.81 -12.52
C GLU A 64 -7.85 25.01 -12.78
N PHE A 65 -7.98 23.96 -13.60
CA PHE A 65 -6.82 23.18 -14.00
C PHE A 65 -5.81 24.00 -14.82
N PRO A 66 -4.51 23.91 -14.51
CA PRO A 66 -3.48 24.71 -15.17
C PRO A 66 -3.38 24.37 -16.65
N LEU A 67 -3.24 25.41 -17.48
CA LEU A 67 -2.98 25.28 -18.91
C LEU A 67 -1.48 25.14 -19.13
N LEU A 68 -1.01 23.89 -19.29
CA LEU A 68 0.40 23.61 -19.54
C LEU A 68 0.87 24.26 -20.84
N GLU A 69 2.09 24.82 -20.86
CA GLU A 69 2.63 25.57 -22.00
C GLU A 69 2.55 24.77 -23.32
N LYS A 70 2.84 23.45 -23.26
CA LYS A 70 2.73 22.50 -24.39
C LYS A 70 1.32 22.37 -25.00
N TYR A 71 0.28 22.83 -24.31
CA TYR A 71 -1.12 22.78 -24.76
C TYR A 71 -1.76 24.15 -24.91
N LYS A 72 -1.05 25.23 -24.58
CA LYS A 72 -1.54 26.61 -24.62
C LYS A 72 -2.09 26.99 -25.99
N ALA A 73 -1.37 26.64 -27.06
CA ALA A 73 -1.79 26.86 -28.45
C ALA A 73 -3.11 26.18 -28.83
N ARG A 74 -3.53 25.13 -28.11
CA ARG A 74 -4.78 24.39 -28.36
C ARG A 74 -5.80 24.55 -27.24
N GLY A 75 -5.49 25.30 -26.18
CA GLY A 75 -6.35 25.46 -25.02
C GLY A 75 -6.69 24.15 -24.29
N LEU A 76 -5.88 23.08 -24.42
CA LEU A 76 -6.20 21.78 -23.83
C LEU A 76 -5.78 21.72 -22.37
N LYS A 77 -6.73 21.46 -21.49
CA LYS A 77 -6.53 21.24 -20.05
C LYS A 77 -7.25 19.98 -19.58
N PHE A 78 -6.92 19.53 -18.38
CA PHE A 78 -7.66 18.46 -17.71
C PHE A 78 -9.13 18.85 -17.54
N GLN A 79 -10.03 17.88 -17.68
CA GLN A 79 -11.48 18.11 -17.55
C GLN A 79 -12.01 17.40 -16.31
N TYR A 80 -12.70 18.14 -15.42
CA TYR A 80 -13.30 17.61 -14.20
C TYR A 80 -14.22 16.41 -14.46
N LYS A 81 -14.95 16.42 -15.58
CA LYS A 81 -15.86 15.33 -16.01
C LYS A 81 -15.16 13.96 -16.07
N TRP A 82 -13.85 13.91 -16.29
CA TRP A 82 -13.12 12.64 -16.33
C TRP A 82 -13.08 11.93 -14.98
N PHE A 83 -13.23 12.63 -13.85
CA PHE A 83 -13.40 11.98 -12.55
C PHE A 83 -14.68 11.15 -12.46
N THR A 84 -15.76 11.63 -13.07
CA THR A 84 -17.04 10.90 -13.11
C THR A 84 -17.01 9.72 -14.06
N GLU A 85 -16.27 9.82 -15.18
CA GLU A 85 -16.09 8.73 -16.13
C GLU A 85 -15.10 7.66 -15.62
N PHE A 86 -14.08 8.05 -14.85
CA PHE A 86 -12.99 7.19 -14.39
C PHE A 86 -12.75 7.40 -12.89
N ASN A 87 -13.48 6.66 -12.05
CA ASN A 87 -13.44 6.76 -10.58
C ASN A 87 -12.09 6.44 -9.91
N TRP A 88 -11.18 5.80 -10.64
CA TRP A 88 -9.81 5.49 -10.22
C TRP A 88 -8.82 6.62 -10.48
N LEU A 89 -9.23 7.63 -11.25
CA LEU A 89 -8.38 8.73 -11.67
C LEU A 89 -8.25 9.77 -10.55
N VAL A 90 -7.01 10.17 -10.25
CA VAL A 90 -6.71 11.21 -9.25
C VAL A 90 -5.74 12.20 -9.86
N TYR A 91 -6.00 13.49 -9.64
CA TYR A 91 -5.13 14.58 -10.08
C TYR A 91 -4.12 14.94 -9.00
N SER A 92 -2.89 15.20 -9.43
CA SER A 92 -1.82 15.74 -8.60
C SER A 92 -1.53 17.16 -9.06
N GLU A 93 -1.68 18.12 -8.16
CA GLU A 93 -1.30 19.52 -8.38
C GLU A 93 0.24 19.63 -8.43
N ILE A 94 0.93 18.89 -7.57
CA ILE A 94 2.41 18.86 -7.47
C ILE A 94 3.04 18.36 -8.77
N LYS A 95 2.50 17.29 -9.35
CA LYS A 95 3.02 16.69 -10.60
C LYS A 95 2.30 17.19 -11.85
N GLN A 96 1.33 18.09 -11.70
CA GLN A 96 0.51 18.67 -12.78
C GLN A 96 -0.05 17.62 -13.76
N GLY A 97 -0.55 16.51 -13.22
CA GLY A 97 -1.01 15.39 -14.03
C GLY A 97 -1.82 14.40 -13.22
N VAL A 98 -2.24 13.31 -13.87
CA VAL A 98 -3.09 12.30 -13.25
C VAL A 98 -2.42 10.96 -13.05
N PHE A 99 -2.89 10.26 -12.03
CA PHE A 99 -2.50 8.92 -11.65
C PHE A 99 -3.73 8.03 -11.50
N CYS A 100 -3.52 6.73 -11.57
CA CYS A 100 -4.49 5.73 -11.12
C CYS A 100 -4.17 5.37 -9.67
N LYS A 101 -5.08 5.71 -8.74
CA LYS A 101 -4.86 5.45 -7.31
C LYS A 101 -4.64 3.95 -7.03
N TYR A 102 -5.40 3.07 -7.66
CA TYR A 102 -5.26 1.63 -7.43
C TYR A 102 -3.93 1.09 -7.93
N CYS A 103 -3.56 1.42 -9.17
CA CYS A 103 -2.30 0.95 -9.74
C CYS A 103 -1.09 1.54 -9.01
N LEU A 104 -1.16 2.79 -8.57
CA LEU A 104 -0.09 3.41 -7.79
C LEU A 104 0.16 2.69 -6.46
N LEU A 105 -0.91 2.19 -5.81
CA LEU A 105 -0.81 1.50 -4.53
C LEU A 105 -0.43 0.01 -4.64
N PHE A 106 -0.94 -0.69 -5.65
CA PHE A 106 -0.91 -2.16 -5.70
C PHE A 106 -0.20 -2.75 -6.93
N ALA A 107 0.02 -1.98 -8.00
CA ALA A 107 0.69 -2.53 -9.17
C ALA A 107 2.19 -2.69 -8.90
N LYS A 108 2.71 -3.89 -9.16
CA LYS A 108 4.14 -4.20 -9.03
C LYS A 108 4.87 -4.13 -10.37
N TYR A 109 4.21 -4.59 -11.43
CA TYR A 109 4.76 -4.66 -12.77
C TYR A 109 3.64 -4.58 -13.82
N GLY A 110 4.00 -4.17 -15.02
CA GLY A 110 3.12 -4.11 -16.18
C GLY A 110 3.30 -5.31 -17.12
N GLY A 111 2.23 -5.69 -17.81
CA GLY A 111 2.29 -6.62 -18.95
C GLY A 111 2.79 -8.04 -18.63
N ILE A 112 3.16 -8.76 -19.69
CA ILE A 112 3.75 -10.10 -19.62
C ILE A 112 5.27 -9.92 -19.49
N GLY A 113 5.90 -10.68 -18.59
CA GLY A 113 7.35 -10.61 -18.38
C GLY A 113 7.83 -9.51 -17.45
N GLY A 114 6.93 -8.86 -16.69
CA GLY A 114 7.31 -7.94 -15.62
C GLY A 114 7.87 -6.60 -16.11
N GLN A 115 7.20 -5.98 -17.09
CA GLN A 115 7.64 -4.70 -17.64
C GLN A 115 7.51 -3.56 -16.61
N PRO A 116 8.36 -2.52 -16.69
CA PRO A 116 8.23 -1.38 -15.81
C PRO A 116 6.88 -0.68 -16.00
N LEU A 117 6.34 -0.16 -14.90
CA LEU A 117 5.11 0.61 -14.89
C LEU A 117 5.36 1.98 -15.54
N GLY A 118 4.38 2.43 -16.34
CA GLY A 118 4.52 3.62 -17.17
C GLY A 118 3.70 4.80 -16.69
N GLN A 119 3.06 5.46 -17.65
CA GLN A 119 2.14 6.58 -17.40
C GLN A 119 0.95 6.13 -16.53
N LEU A 120 0.44 7.05 -15.71
CA LEU A 120 -0.63 6.86 -14.70
C LEU A 120 -0.17 6.16 -13.42
N VAL A 121 1.04 5.61 -13.36
CA VAL A 121 1.54 4.87 -12.19
C VAL A 121 2.85 5.47 -11.70
N SER A 122 3.94 5.25 -12.43
CA SER A 122 5.26 5.79 -12.09
C SER A 122 5.42 7.25 -12.53
N THR A 123 4.72 7.64 -13.59
CA THR A 123 4.76 9.00 -14.13
C THR A 123 3.37 9.59 -14.29
N ALA A 124 3.24 10.88 -13.96
CA ALA A 124 1.99 11.60 -14.10
C ALA A 124 1.59 11.68 -15.58
N PHE A 125 0.35 11.28 -15.89
CA PHE A 125 -0.18 11.45 -17.23
C PHE A 125 -0.66 12.89 -17.41
N SER A 126 -0.17 13.56 -18.46
CA SER A 126 -0.59 14.92 -18.81
C SER A 126 -0.92 15.09 -20.29
N ASN A 127 -1.08 13.99 -21.05
CA ASN A 127 -1.37 14.09 -22.48
C ASN A 127 -2.87 14.20 -22.79
N TRP A 128 -3.40 15.41 -22.66
CA TRP A 128 -4.84 15.68 -22.78
C TRP A 128 -5.44 15.34 -24.16
N LYS A 129 -4.63 15.33 -25.23
CA LYS A 129 -5.07 14.96 -26.59
C LYS A 129 -5.57 13.52 -26.69
N LYS A 130 -4.96 12.59 -25.93
CA LYS A 130 -5.27 11.15 -25.95
C LYS A 130 -5.88 10.66 -24.64
N ALA A 131 -6.27 11.57 -23.74
CA ALA A 131 -6.69 11.24 -22.38
C ALA A 131 -7.75 10.14 -22.33
N LYS A 132 -8.89 10.32 -23.00
CA LYS A 132 -9.99 9.34 -22.99
C LYS A 132 -9.58 7.97 -23.55
N GLU A 133 -8.81 7.95 -24.64
CA GLU A 133 -8.31 6.70 -25.24
C GLU A 133 -7.36 5.98 -24.27
N THR A 134 -6.38 6.70 -23.73
CA THR A 134 -5.43 6.15 -22.75
C THR A 134 -6.12 5.64 -21.49
N PHE A 135 -7.10 6.37 -20.95
CA PHE A 135 -7.83 5.96 -19.76
C PHE A 135 -8.66 4.69 -20.00
N ARG A 136 -9.37 4.61 -21.14
CA ARG A 136 -10.12 3.40 -21.53
C ARG A 136 -9.23 2.20 -21.78
N ASN A 137 -8.05 2.41 -22.35
CA ASN A 137 -7.09 1.33 -22.56
C ASN A 137 -6.49 0.90 -21.22
N HIS A 138 -6.16 1.83 -20.34
CA HIS A 138 -5.63 1.55 -19.00
C HIS A 138 -6.60 0.73 -18.16
N SER A 139 -7.90 1.06 -18.17
CA SER A 139 -8.91 0.32 -17.40
C SER A 139 -9.07 -1.14 -17.84
N LYS A 140 -8.64 -1.49 -19.06
CA LYS A 140 -8.67 -2.85 -19.59
C LYS A 140 -7.40 -3.66 -19.28
N LEU A 141 -6.36 -3.02 -18.74
CA LEU A 141 -5.09 -3.70 -18.47
C LEU A 141 -5.25 -4.67 -17.29
N LYS A 142 -4.63 -5.86 -17.40
CA LYS A 142 -4.72 -6.90 -16.37
C LYS A 142 -4.23 -6.43 -15.00
N TYR A 143 -3.11 -5.70 -14.97
CA TYR A 143 -2.57 -5.19 -13.71
C TYR A 143 -3.51 -4.17 -13.07
N HIS A 144 -4.23 -3.36 -13.85
CA HIS A 144 -5.23 -2.44 -13.32
C HIS A 144 -6.38 -3.19 -12.67
N LEU A 145 -6.94 -4.19 -13.35
CA LEU A 145 -8.01 -5.03 -12.82
C LEU A 145 -7.58 -5.75 -11.52
N SER A 146 -6.35 -6.30 -11.49
CA SER A 146 -5.78 -6.88 -10.28
C SER A 146 -5.66 -5.84 -9.16
N SER A 147 -5.11 -4.66 -9.44
CA SER A 147 -4.96 -3.60 -8.43
C SER A 147 -6.29 -3.09 -7.89
N VAL A 148 -7.35 -3.10 -8.70
CA VAL A 148 -8.71 -2.77 -8.23
C VAL A 148 -9.21 -3.85 -7.26
N LEU A 149 -9.02 -5.12 -7.57
CA LEU A 149 -9.39 -6.24 -6.68
C LEU A 149 -8.56 -6.21 -5.39
N ASP A 150 -7.26 -5.98 -5.49
CA ASP A 150 -6.37 -5.87 -4.33
C ASP A 150 -6.78 -4.71 -3.41
N ALA A 151 -7.19 -3.58 -3.98
CA ALA A 151 -7.70 -2.46 -3.21
C ALA A 151 -9.03 -2.79 -2.50
N ASP A 152 -9.93 -3.50 -3.16
CA ASP A 152 -11.21 -3.92 -2.57
C ASP A 152 -10.99 -4.93 -1.42
N HIS A 153 -10.13 -5.93 -1.63
CA HIS A 153 -9.71 -6.85 -0.57
C HIS A 153 -9.04 -6.12 0.60
N PHE A 154 -8.17 -5.15 0.32
CA PHE A 154 -7.54 -4.36 1.37
C PHE A 154 -8.58 -3.57 2.18
N LEU A 155 -9.56 -2.94 1.53
CA LEU A 155 -10.63 -2.21 2.21
C LEU A 155 -11.56 -3.12 3.02
N THR A 156 -11.90 -4.30 2.52
CA THR A 156 -12.76 -5.26 3.24
C THR A 156 -12.08 -5.83 4.48
N ILE A 157 -10.77 -6.08 4.43
CA ILE A 157 -9.97 -6.45 5.60
C ILE A 157 -9.90 -5.27 6.59
N LEU A 158 -9.65 -4.06 6.11
CA LEU A 158 -9.60 -2.86 6.97
C LEU A 158 -10.94 -2.53 7.65
N ASP A 159 -12.06 -2.81 6.99
CA ASP A 159 -13.41 -2.64 7.55
C ASP A 159 -13.81 -3.81 8.47
N HIS A 160 -12.91 -4.77 8.74
CA HIS A 160 -13.18 -6.00 9.48
C HIS A 160 -14.35 -6.82 8.91
N LYS A 161 -14.68 -6.65 7.62
CA LYS A 161 -15.71 -7.45 6.93
C LYS A 161 -15.18 -8.84 6.59
N GLN A 162 -13.87 -8.97 6.45
CA GLN A 162 -13.19 -10.25 6.26
C GLN A 162 -11.96 -10.33 7.17
N VAL A 163 -11.76 -11.51 7.77
CA VAL A 163 -10.55 -11.84 8.53
C VAL A 163 -9.37 -12.03 7.59
N THR A 164 -8.18 -11.67 8.07
CA THR A 164 -6.93 -11.82 7.33
C THR A 164 -6.62 -13.29 7.03
N ILE A 165 -5.76 -13.54 6.04
CA ILE A 165 -5.31 -14.89 5.71
C ILE A 165 -4.64 -15.56 6.93
N ILE A 166 -3.88 -14.80 7.71
CA ILE A 166 -3.18 -15.30 8.91
C ILE A 166 -4.20 -15.81 9.93
N GLU A 167 -5.22 -15.01 10.26
CA GLU A 167 -6.28 -15.41 11.18
C GLU A 167 -7.05 -16.63 10.68
N LYS A 168 -7.32 -16.69 9.36
CA LYS A 168 -7.99 -17.83 8.75
C LYS A 168 -7.16 -19.12 8.85
N LEU A 169 -5.84 -19.04 8.66
CA LEU A 169 -4.93 -20.17 8.80
C LEU A 169 -4.86 -20.66 10.25
N VAL A 170 -4.76 -19.73 11.21
CA VAL A 170 -4.77 -20.06 12.65
C VAL A 170 -6.08 -20.73 13.05
N THR A 171 -7.20 -20.22 12.57
CA THR A 171 -8.53 -20.81 12.79
C THR A 171 -8.60 -22.22 12.24
N ASN A 172 -8.22 -22.42 10.98
CA ASN A 172 -8.23 -23.73 10.33
C ASN A 172 -7.32 -24.74 11.07
N ARG A 173 -6.10 -24.32 11.46
CA ARG A 173 -5.20 -25.18 12.25
C ARG A 173 -5.84 -25.59 13.58
N THR A 174 -6.51 -24.66 14.25
CA THR A 174 -7.18 -24.90 15.53
C THR A 174 -8.34 -25.88 15.36
N GLU A 175 -9.12 -25.75 14.29
CA GLU A 175 -10.20 -26.67 13.94
C GLU A 175 -9.67 -28.08 13.64
N GLN A 176 -8.57 -28.20 12.88
CA GLN A 176 -7.95 -29.49 12.60
C GLN A 176 -7.45 -30.19 13.87
N ILE A 177 -6.84 -29.45 14.80
CA ILE A 177 -6.42 -30.00 16.10
C ILE A 177 -7.63 -30.51 16.88
N LYS A 178 -8.72 -29.74 16.92
CA LYS A 178 -9.97 -30.15 17.59
C LYS A 178 -10.56 -31.41 16.95
N LEU A 179 -10.61 -31.46 15.63
CA LEU A 179 -11.13 -32.61 14.89
C LEU A 179 -10.29 -33.86 15.15
N ASN A 180 -8.96 -33.75 15.09
CA ASN A 180 -8.06 -34.87 15.36
C ASN A 180 -8.21 -35.38 16.81
N ARG A 181 -8.34 -34.48 17.79
CA ARG A 181 -8.63 -34.86 19.18
C ARG A 181 -9.97 -35.61 19.28
N SER A 182 -11.01 -35.10 18.64
CA SER A 182 -12.34 -35.76 18.65
C SER A 182 -12.32 -37.16 18.02
N ARG A 183 -11.45 -37.40 17.02
CA ARG A 183 -11.26 -38.70 16.40
C ARG A 183 -10.43 -39.66 17.24
N LEU A 184 -9.48 -39.14 18.02
CA LEU A 184 -8.66 -39.96 18.91
C LEU A 184 -9.43 -40.49 20.13
N ILE A 185 -10.42 -39.73 20.62
CA ILE A 185 -11.27 -40.14 21.76
C ILE A 185 -11.85 -41.56 21.56
N PRO A 186 -12.63 -41.87 20.51
CA PRO A 186 -13.20 -43.20 20.33
C PRO A 186 -12.15 -44.29 20.09
N ILE A 187 -11.01 -43.96 19.47
CA ILE A 187 -9.91 -44.92 19.30
C ILE A 187 -9.33 -45.31 20.67
N ILE A 188 -9.12 -44.33 21.54
CA ILE A 188 -8.62 -44.55 22.91
C ILE A 188 -9.67 -45.32 23.72
N GLU A 189 -10.95 -44.98 23.61
CA GLU A 189 -12.05 -45.72 24.25
C GLU A 189 -12.09 -47.18 23.80
N CYS A 190 -11.94 -47.45 22.50
CA CYS A 190 -11.82 -48.82 21.98
C CYS A 190 -10.61 -49.56 22.55
N VAL A 191 -9.45 -48.90 22.66
CA VAL A 191 -8.24 -49.51 23.26
C VAL A 191 -8.48 -49.85 24.73
N ILE A 192 -9.12 -48.96 25.50
CA ILE A 192 -9.48 -49.19 26.90
C ILE A 192 -10.46 -50.37 27.01
N LEU A 193 -11.51 -50.39 26.19
CA LEU A 193 -12.51 -51.47 26.17
C LEU A 193 -11.87 -52.82 25.88
N CYS A 194 -11.03 -52.91 24.85
CA CYS A 194 -10.30 -54.12 24.51
C CYS A 194 -9.40 -54.57 25.66
N GLY A 195 -8.71 -53.63 26.32
CA GLY A 195 -7.89 -53.93 27.51
C GLY A 195 -8.70 -54.49 28.69
N GLN A 196 -9.89 -53.94 28.95
CA GLN A 196 -10.79 -54.38 30.01
C GLN A 196 -11.42 -55.76 29.74
N GLN A 197 -11.62 -56.09 28.46
CA GLN A 197 -12.23 -57.35 28.02
C GLN A 197 -11.19 -58.42 27.62
N GLU A 198 -9.90 -58.15 27.83
CA GLU A 198 -8.79 -59.02 27.41
C GLU A 198 -8.80 -59.36 25.90
N ILE A 199 -9.36 -58.47 25.08
CA ILE A 199 -9.41 -58.60 23.63
C ILE A 199 -8.09 -58.10 23.04
N ALA A 200 -7.47 -58.94 22.20
CA ALA A 200 -6.28 -58.56 21.47
C ALA A 200 -6.58 -57.46 20.43
N LEU A 201 -5.78 -56.39 20.41
CA LEU A 201 -5.85 -55.33 19.38
C LEU A 201 -5.37 -55.77 17.99
N ARG A 202 -4.75 -56.95 17.90
CA ARG A 202 -4.25 -57.54 16.65
C ARG A 202 -5.26 -58.56 16.11
N GLY A 203 -5.38 -58.63 14.79
CA GLY A 203 -6.11 -59.70 14.13
C GLY A 203 -5.42 -61.06 14.26
N HIS A 204 -6.15 -62.14 13.97
CA HIS A 204 -5.64 -63.52 14.00
C HIS A 204 -4.66 -63.85 12.85
N ARG A 205 -4.62 -63.03 11.78
CA ARG A 205 -3.72 -63.16 10.64
C ARG A 205 -3.29 -61.78 10.15
N ASP A 206 -1.98 -61.57 10.03
CA ASP A 206 -1.38 -60.38 9.39
C ASP A 206 -0.71 -60.76 8.05
N SER A 207 -1.19 -61.83 7.41
CA SER A 207 -0.66 -62.37 6.16
C SER A 207 -1.50 -61.89 4.97
N GLY A 208 -1.06 -60.78 4.37
CA GLY A 208 -1.53 -60.27 3.09
C GLY A 208 -0.46 -59.39 2.45
N LYS A 209 -0.32 -59.43 1.12
CA LYS A 209 0.59 -58.52 0.41
C LYS A 209 0.14 -57.08 0.63
N ILE A 210 1.00 -56.26 1.23
CA ILE A 210 0.85 -54.81 1.19
C ILE A 210 1.04 -54.37 -0.26
N ASN A 211 -0.06 -54.12 -0.98
CA ASN A 211 0.03 -53.46 -2.28
C ASN A 211 0.36 -52.00 -2.03
N GLY A 212 1.66 -51.71 -1.95
CA GLY A 212 2.19 -50.36 -1.94
C GLY A 212 2.03 -49.73 -3.32
N ASN A 213 0.86 -49.18 -3.60
CA ASN A 213 0.71 -48.18 -4.65
C ASN A 213 0.91 -46.80 -3.99
N TYR A 214 2.18 -46.40 -3.89
CA TYR A 214 2.57 -44.99 -3.77
C TYR A 214 2.77 -44.43 -5.18
#